data_AF-A0A3F2U5A6-F1
#
_entry.id   AF-A0A3F2U5A6-F1
#
_cell.length_a   1.000
_cell.length_b   1.000
_cell.length_c   1.000
_cell.angle_alpha   90.00
_cell.angle_beta   90.00
_cell.angle_gamma   90.00
#
_symmetry.space_group_name_H-M   'P 1'
#
loop_
_entity.id
_entity.type
_entity.pdbx_description
1 polymer ?
#
loop_
_entity_poly.entity_id
_entity_poly.type
_entity_poly.pdbx_seq_one_letter_code
_entity_poly.pdbx_strand_id
1 'polypeptide(L)'
;MVAMFVCSTYSSAVRGQGNIRKSRTVSDRNSITRRIFVGASIAAIAIPAGRAGAQSGTAQSGTISGHVVYRERMALPPGAVVNVRLVDVSLADAPSRTLAETTVSAGTGSPIAYRLEYDPGEIKDRARYALQARITIGDQLLFINDTHHPFESGNSGEMEIQVVRAGGSDGAIQSPTGKWLAEDIQGGGVIDRIQTVLEISEDGAVSGSGGCNRFAGKATISGDTISFSPLVSTEMACSPAVMDQEQKFHAALVATKAFRIHPLERKLVLLDGAGKAIARFSAM
;
A
#
# COMPACT_ATOMS: atom_id res chain seq x y z
N MET A 1 -37.88 50.13 39.33
CA MET A 1 -39.30 50.04 38.92
C MET A 1 -39.26 49.67 37.44
N VAL A 2 -39.47 48.45 36.92
CA VAL A 2 -39.94 47.12 37.35
C VAL A 2 -39.33 46.13 36.31
N ALA A 3 -38.36 45.27 36.65
CA ALA A 3 -38.45 43.80 36.78
C ALA A 3 -39.42 43.01 35.85
N MET A 4 -38.89 42.15 34.96
CA MET A 4 -39.38 40.79 34.58
C MET A 4 -38.45 40.22 33.48
N PHE A 5 -37.50 39.32 33.77
CA PHE A 5 -37.60 37.86 33.84
C PHE A 5 -38.31 37.18 32.65
N VAL A 6 -37.53 36.59 31.73
CA VAL A 6 -37.90 35.31 31.08
C VAL A 6 -36.65 34.44 30.94
N CYS A 7 -36.60 33.43 31.79
CA CYS A 7 -35.72 32.27 31.73
C CYS A 7 -36.47 31.19 30.94
N SER A 8 -35.86 30.57 29.92
CA SER A 8 -36.45 29.39 29.26
C SER A 8 -35.44 28.26 29.22
N THR A 9 -35.41 27.52 30.33
CA THR A 9 -34.80 26.19 30.46
C THR A 9 -35.78 25.16 29.89
N TYR A 10 -35.44 24.49 28.80
CA TYR A 10 -36.22 23.36 28.31
C TYR A 10 -35.64 22.06 28.88
N SER A 11 -36.31 21.56 29.91
CA SER A 11 -36.15 20.22 30.49
C SER A 11 -37.31 19.36 29.99
N SER A 12 -37.02 18.22 29.36
CA SER A 12 -37.93 17.07 29.36
C SER A 12 -37.19 15.79 28.99
N ALA A 13 -36.94 15.00 30.03
CA ALA A 13 -36.64 13.59 29.97
C ALA A 13 -37.89 12.81 29.55
N VAL A 14 -37.74 11.85 28.63
CA VAL A 14 -38.74 10.80 28.42
C VAL A 14 -38.09 9.45 28.71
N ARG A 15 -38.69 8.76 29.68
CA ARG A 15 -38.36 7.46 30.26
C ARG A 15 -39.43 6.47 29.79
N GLY A 16 -39.02 5.31 29.28
CA GLY A 16 -39.85 4.11 29.11
C GLY A 16 -38.90 2.95 28.78
N GLN A 17 -38.53 2.04 29.69
CA GLN A 17 -39.27 1.02 30.45
C GLN A 17 -40.03 -0.02 29.61
N GLY A 18 -39.68 -1.29 29.85
CA GLY A 18 -40.36 -2.50 29.39
C GLY A 18 -39.52 -3.25 28.35
N ASN A 19 -39.15 -4.53 28.47
CA ASN A 19 -39.69 -5.56 29.34
C ASN A 19 -38.69 -6.72 29.47
N ILE A 20 -38.60 -7.25 30.68
CA ILE A 20 -37.80 -8.40 31.10
C ILE A 20 -38.57 -9.67 30.73
N ARG A 21 -37.96 -10.63 30.02
CA ARG A 21 -38.42 -12.02 30.06
C ARG A 21 -37.33 -12.95 30.58
N LYS A 22 -37.61 -13.42 31.79
CA LYS A 22 -36.93 -14.45 32.57
C LYS A 22 -36.99 -15.82 31.89
N SER A 23 -35.95 -16.59 32.21
CA SER A 23 -35.95 -18.02 32.56
C SER A 23 -36.27 -19.05 31.47
N ARG A 24 -35.28 -19.91 31.20
CA ARG A 24 -35.40 -21.34 31.50
C ARG A 24 -34.03 -21.97 31.76
N THR A 25 -33.80 -22.27 33.02
CA THR A 25 -32.84 -23.24 33.56
C THR A 25 -33.31 -24.66 33.24
N VAL A 26 -32.41 -25.50 32.73
CA VAL A 26 -32.46 -26.98 32.81
C VAL A 26 -31.02 -27.38 33.09
N SER A 27 -30.61 -27.57 34.35
CA SER A 27 -30.87 -28.72 35.23
C SER A 27 -30.19 -30.00 34.76
N ASP A 28 -29.07 -30.30 35.44
CA ASP A 28 -28.57 -31.62 35.86
C ASP A 28 -28.54 -32.79 34.86
N ARG A 29 -27.34 -33.39 34.72
CA ARG A 29 -27.06 -34.64 35.45
C ARG A 29 -25.58 -35.03 35.38
N ASN A 30 -24.99 -34.93 36.56
CA ASN A 30 -23.92 -35.75 37.11
C ASN A 30 -24.19 -37.26 36.89
N SER A 31 -23.19 -38.05 36.48
CA SER A 31 -22.99 -39.41 37.02
C SER A 31 -21.66 -40.02 36.59
N ILE A 32 -20.78 -40.09 37.59
CA ILE A 32 -19.65 -41.00 37.74
C ILE A 32 -20.11 -42.45 37.50
N THR A 33 -19.36 -43.25 36.72
CA THR A 33 -19.34 -44.70 36.95
C THR A 33 -17.97 -45.30 36.62
N ARG A 34 -17.24 -45.61 37.69
CA ARG A 34 -16.12 -46.56 37.72
C ARG A 34 -16.57 -47.92 37.18
N ARG A 35 -15.77 -48.54 36.30
CA ARG A 35 -15.61 -50.01 36.27
C ARG A 35 -14.16 -50.40 36.01
N ILE A 36 -13.66 -51.18 36.95
CA ILE A 36 -12.37 -51.88 37.00
C ILE A 36 -12.56 -53.24 36.30
N PHE A 37 -11.63 -53.65 35.45
CA PHE A 37 -11.26 -55.04 35.11
C PHE A 37 -9.93 -54.94 34.33
N VAL A 38 -8.76 -55.10 34.96
CA VAL A 38 -7.99 -56.36 35.13
C VAL A 38 -8.01 -57.25 33.89
N GLY A 39 -6.87 -57.31 33.20
CA GLY A 39 -6.59 -58.21 32.09
C GLY A 39 -5.15 -58.02 31.61
N ALA A 40 -4.20 -58.66 32.29
CA ALA A 40 -2.79 -58.69 31.95
C ALA A 40 -2.55 -59.50 30.66
N SER A 41 -1.72 -58.96 29.76
CA SER A 41 -0.97 -59.74 28.78
C SER A 41 0.36 -59.05 28.52
N ILE A 42 1.41 -59.57 29.17
CA ILE A 42 2.81 -59.21 28.96
C ILE A 42 3.27 -59.98 27.72
N ALA A 43 3.57 -59.27 26.64
CA ALA A 43 4.38 -59.79 25.54
C ALA A 43 5.69 -59.00 25.51
N ALA A 44 6.72 -59.61 26.09
CA ALA A 44 8.09 -59.11 26.03
C ALA A 44 8.63 -59.30 24.59
N ILE A 45 8.73 -58.21 23.84
CA ILE A 45 9.49 -58.17 22.58
C ILE A 45 10.82 -57.49 22.91
N ALA A 46 11.88 -58.29 22.92
CA ALA A 46 13.25 -57.81 23.04
C ALA A 46 13.62 -57.03 21.77
N ILE A 47 13.75 -55.71 21.89
CA ILE A 47 14.27 -54.85 20.82
C ILE A 47 15.80 -54.84 20.97
N PRO A 48 16.57 -55.30 19.96
CA PRO A 48 18.01 -55.13 19.98
C PRO A 48 18.32 -53.64 19.90
N ALA A 49 19.15 -53.16 20.83
CA ALA A 49 19.74 -51.83 20.81
C ALA A 49 20.72 -51.72 19.63
N GLY A 50 20.18 -51.57 18.43
CA GLY A 50 20.94 -51.14 17.26
C GLY A 50 21.38 -49.70 17.49
N ARG A 51 22.69 -49.48 17.57
CA ARG A 51 23.32 -48.15 17.48
C ARG A 51 22.80 -47.47 16.21
N ALA A 52 21.82 -46.59 16.36
CA ALA A 52 21.54 -45.58 15.37
C ALA A 52 22.73 -44.62 15.38
N GLY A 53 23.70 -44.89 14.51
CA GLY A 53 24.65 -43.87 14.09
C GLY A 53 23.82 -42.76 13.46
N ALA A 54 23.64 -41.67 14.20
CA ALA A 54 23.21 -40.41 13.61
C ALA A 54 24.29 -40.01 12.60
N GLN A 55 24.08 -40.39 11.35
CA GLN A 55 24.80 -39.80 10.24
C GLN A 55 24.30 -38.37 10.16
N SER A 56 25.07 -37.45 10.74
CA SER A 56 25.05 -36.06 10.35
C SER A 56 25.46 -36.02 8.88
N GLY A 57 24.50 -36.22 7.98
CA GLY A 57 24.63 -35.69 6.63
C GLY A 57 24.76 -34.19 6.81
N THR A 58 25.97 -33.66 6.66
CA THR A 58 26.15 -32.23 6.44
C THR A 58 25.30 -31.90 5.22
N ALA A 59 24.11 -31.36 5.45
CA ALA A 59 23.34 -30.67 4.43
C ALA A 59 24.31 -29.64 3.86
N GLN A 60 24.73 -29.89 2.63
CA GLN A 60 25.81 -29.14 2.01
C GLN A 60 25.19 -27.84 1.50
N SER A 61 24.78 -26.94 2.41
CA SER A 61 24.06 -25.73 2.06
C SER A 61 24.94 -24.80 1.24
N GLY A 62 24.47 -24.44 0.06
CA GLY A 62 25.05 -23.35 -0.72
C GLY A 62 24.64 -22.02 -0.12
N THR A 63 25.51 -21.02 -0.23
CA THR A 63 25.22 -19.65 0.24
C THR A 63 25.43 -18.67 -0.90
N ILE A 64 24.40 -17.87 -1.19
CA ILE A 64 24.45 -16.74 -2.13
C ILE A 64 24.52 -15.47 -1.29
N SER A 65 25.54 -14.65 -1.55
CA SER A 65 25.71 -13.35 -0.88
C SER A 65 25.74 -12.24 -1.92
N GLY A 66 25.22 -11.08 -1.55
CA GLY A 66 25.14 -9.95 -2.45
C GLY A 66 24.45 -8.73 -1.87
N HIS A 67 24.11 -7.79 -2.73
CA HIS A 67 23.53 -6.51 -2.36
C HIS A 67 22.26 -6.23 -3.15
N VAL A 68 21.24 -5.71 -2.48
CA VAL A 68 20.07 -5.12 -3.14
C VAL A 68 20.30 -3.61 -3.23
N VAL A 69 20.27 -3.08 -4.45
CA VAL A 69 20.56 -1.67 -4.74
C VAL A 69 19.32 -1.01 -5.34
N TYR A 70 18.95 0.16 -4.81
CA TYR A 70 17.97 1.05 -5.42
C TYR A 70 18.61 2.43 -5.65
N ARG A 71 18.21 3.13 -6.73
CA ARG A 71 18.89 4.36 -7.21
C ARG A 71 18.26 5.66 -6.69
N GLU A 72 17.10 5.59 -6.07
CA GLU A 72 16.37 6.77 -5.61
C GLU A 72 17.05 7.41 -4.40
N ARG A 73 17.14 8.75 -4.37
CA ARG A 73 17.76 9.52 -3.27
C ARG A 73 16.83 9.65 -2.06
N MET A 74 16.05 8.61 -1.76
CA MET A 74 15.16 8.57 -0.61
C MET A 74 15.63 7.56 0.41
N ALA A 75 15.47 7.88 1.69
CA ALA A 75 15.64 6.92 2.76
C ALA A 75 14.47 5.93 2.72
N LEU A 76 14.74 4.64 2.89
CA LEU A 76 13.67 3.67 3.08
C LEU A 76 12.94 3.98 4.39
N PRO A 77 11.59 3.94 4.41
CA PRO A 77 10.84 4.13 5.64
C PRO A 77 11.26 3.13 6.73
N PRO A 78 11.25 3.51 8.01
CA PRO A 78 11.54 2.59 9.10
C PRO A 78 10.51 1.45 9.09
N GLY A 79 11.00 0.21 9.23
CA GLY A 79 10.16 -0.99 9.14
C GLY A 79 10.05 -1.60 7.75
N ALA A 80 10.75 -1.06 6.75
CA ALA A 80 10.89 -1.71 5.45
C ALA A 80 11.68 -3.02 5.56
N VAL A 81 11.19 -4.04 4.86
CA VAL A 81 11.73 -5.39 4.85
C VAL A 81 12.04 -5.79 3.40
N VAL A 82 13.22 -6.35 3.18
CA VAL A 82 13.65 -6.89 1.90
C VAL A 82 13.48 -8.39 1.91
N ASN A 83 12.84 -8.92 0.89
CA ASN A 83 12.67 -10.34 0.69
C ASN A 83 13.36 -10.75 -0.61
N VAL A 84 14.34 -11.65 -0.51
CA VAL A 84 15.12 -12.15 -1.64
C VAL A 84 14.84 -13.64 -1.81
N ARG A 85 14.53 -14.06 -3.04
CA ARG A 85 14.14 -15.42 -3.40
C ARG A 85 14.99 -15.96 -4.52
N LEU A 86 15.34 -17.24 -4.42
CA LEU A 86 15.84 -18.04 -5.53
C LEU A 86 14.65 -18.80 -6.14
N VAL A 87 14.40 -18.57 -7.42
CA VAL A 87 13.25 -19.16 -8.13
C VAL A 87 13.69 -19.95 -9.35
N ASP A 88 12.97 -21.04 -9.62
CA ASP A 88 13.06 -21.81 -10.86
C ASP A 88 12.17 -21.17 -11.94
N VAL A 89 12.82 -20.64 -12.97
CA VAL A 89 12.21 -19.96 -14.13
C VAL A 89 12.37 -20.79 -15.41
N SER A 90 12.53 -22.11 -15.27
CA SER A 90 12.64 -23.01 -16.42
C SER A 90 11.39 -22.97 -17.30
N LEU A 91 10.21 -22.81 -16.68
CA LEU A 91 8.93 -22.68 -17.34
C LEU A 91 8.58 -21.19 -17.52
N ALA A 92 8.37 -20.75 -18.76
CA ALA A 92 8.05 -19.36 -19.07
C ALA A 92 6.61 -18.97 -18.67
N ASP A 93 5.67 -19.91 -18.77
CA ASP A 93 4.22 -19.65 -18.66
C ASP A 93 3.59 -20.19 -17.36
N ALA A 94 4.40 -20.60 -16.38
CA ALA A 94 3.93 -21.14 -15.11
C ALA A 94 4.46 -20.32 -13.94
N PRO A 95 3.71 -20.24 -12.81
CA PRO A 95 4.22 -19.63 -11.59
C PRO A 95 5.55 -20.27 -11.19
N SER A 96 6.58 -19.45 -11.03
CA SER A 96 7.93 -19.92 -10.69
C SER A 96 7.95 -20.58 -9.31
N ARG A 97 8.61 -21.73 -9.20
CA ARG A 97 8.78 -22.43 -7.91
C ARG A 97 9.89 -21.73 -7.12
N THR A 98 9.62 -21.40 -5.86
CA THR A 98 10.64 -20.87 -4.93
C THR A 98 11.45 -22.03 -4.34
N LEU A 99 12.77 -21.94 -4.43
CA LEU A 99 13.72 -22.91 -3.86
C LEU A 99 14.27 -22.44 -2.52
N ALA A 100 14.55 -21.14 -2.41
CA ALA A 100 15.05 -20.53 -1.19
C ALA A 100 14.50 -19.11 -1.05
N GLU A 101 14.33 -18.66 0.18
CA GLU A 101 13.86 -17.34 0.52
C GLU A 101 14.59 -16.83 1.77
N THR A 102 14.94 -15.55 1.78
CA THR A 102 15.51 -14.86 2.94
C THR A 102 14.84 -13.51 3.12
N THR A 103 14.78 -13.06 4.36
CA THR A 103 14.14 -11.81 4.75
C THR A 103 15.12 -10.99 5.58
N VAL A 104 15.38 -9.75 5.13
CA VAL A 104 16.39 -8.85 5.71
C VAL A 104 15.74 -7.50 6.02
N SER A 105 16.09 -6.89 7.14
CA SER A 105 15.65 -5.51 7.43
C SER A 105 16.38 -4.52 6.53
N ALA A 106 15.64 -3.60 5.91
CA ALA A 106 16.21 -2.69 4.91
C ALA A 106 17.11 -1.57 5.49
N GLY A 107 17.23 -1.49 6.82
CA GLY A 107 18.16 -0.59 7.50
C GLY A 107 17.99 0.88 7.11
N THR A 108 19.11 1.55 6.86
CA THR A 108 19.17 2.97 6.48
C THR A 108 19.03 3.23 4.98
N GLY A 109 18.87 2.19 4.16
CA GLY A 109 18.76 2.32 2.70
C GLY A 109 19.80 1.49 1.93
N SER A 110 19.96 1.83 0.65
CA SER A 110 20.88 1.17 -0.29
C SER A 110 22.35 1.47 0.05
N PRO A 111 23.28 0.51 -0.08
CA PRO A 111 23.09 -0.90 -0.47
C PRO A 111 22.64 -1.79 0.70
N ILE A 112 21.75 -2.75 0.45
CA ILE A 112 21.23 -3.68 1.47
C ILE A 112 21.86 -5.04 1.26
N ALA A 113 22.77 -5.44 2.15
CA ALA A 113 23.41 -6.75 2.08
C ALA A 113 22.41 -7.87 2.39
N TYR A 114 22.44 -8.96 1.64
CA TYR A 114 21.65 -10.16 1.90
C TYR A 114 22.53 -11.42 1.86
N ARG A 115 22.04 -12.44 2.57
CA ARG A 115 22.58 -13.80 2.54
C ARG A 115 21.42 -14.78 2.39
N LEU A 116 21.47 -15.58 1.34
CA LEU A 116 20.46 -16.57 1.00
C LEU A 116 21.10 -17.96 1.03
N GLU A 117 20.59 -18.81 1.91
CA GLU A 117 21.00 -20.22 2.01
C GLU A 117 20.08 -21.07 1.14
N TYR A 118 20.65 -22.00 0.38
CA TYR A 118 19.91 -22.91 -0.50
C TYR A 118 20.48 -24.33 -0.43
N ASP A 119 19.68 -25.32 -0.81
CA ASP A 119 20.13 -26.71 -0.94
C ASP A 119 20.61 -26.98 -2.38
N PRO A 120 21.91 -27.25 -2.61
CA PRO A 120 22.42 -27.59 -3.93
C PRO A 120 21.81 -28.86 -4.53
N GLY A 121 21.25 -29.77 -3.72
CA GLY A 121 20.54 -30.95 -4.20
C GLY A 121 19.24 -30.63 -4.95
N GLU A 122 18.67 -29.43 -4.74
CA GLU A 122 17.49 -28.97 -5.48
C GLU A 122 17.83 -28.34 -6.84
N ILE A 123 19.10 -28.05 -7.09
CA ILE A 123 19.60 -27.42 -8.31
C ILE A 123 19.84 -28.49 -9.39
N LYS A 124 19.20 -28.32 -10.55
CA LYS A 124 19.28 -29.23 -11.69
C LYS A 124 20.05 -28.58 -12.83
N ASP A 125 20.96 -29.33 -13.45
CA ASP A 125 21.84 -28.82 -14.51
C ASP A 125 21.11 -28.27 -15.76
N ARG A 126 19.87 -28.69 -16.02
CA ARG A 126 19.07 -28.25 -17.18
C ARG A 126 18.03 -27.18 -16.85
N ALA A 127 17.91 -26.79 -15.59
CA ALA A 127 16.96 -25.78 -15.15
C ALA A 127 17.58 -24.38 -15.18
N ARG A 128 16.73 -23.35 -15.23
CA ARG A 128 17.15 -21.95 -15.17
C ARG A 128 16.69 -21.35 -13.85
N TYR A 129 17.62 -20.71 -13.15
CA TYR A 129 17.36 -20.09 -11.87
C TYR A 129 17.55 -18.57 -11.96
N ALA A 130 16.72 -17.85 -11.22
CA ALA A 130 16.82 -16.41 -11.12
C ALA A 130 16.67 -15.96 -9.66
N LEU A 131 17.35 -14.87 -9.33
CA LEU A 131 17.12 -14.14 -8.10
C LEU A 131 16.00 -13.13 -8.30
N GLN A 132 15.11 -13.07 -7.32
CA GLN A 132 14.08 -12.04 -7.21
C GLN A 132 14.25 -11.31 -5.89
N ALA A 133 14.18 -9.99 -5.92
CA ALA A 133 14.18 -9.17 -4.71
C ALA A 133 12.96 -8.26 -4.71
N ARG A 134 12.33 -8.13 -3.55
CA ARG A 134 11.25 -7.18 -3.30
C ARG A 134 11.44 -6.47 -1.97
N ILE A 135 11.05 -5.22 -1.88
CA ILE A 135 11.07 -4.43 -0.64
C ILE A 135 9.62 -4.11 -0.28
N THR A 136 9.20 -4.44 0.93
CA THR A 136 7.83 -4.23 1.43
C THR A 136 7.82 -3.46 2.75
N ILE A 137 6.68 -2.87 3.10
CA ILE A 137 6.38 -2.33 4.43
C ILE A 137 4.97 -2.76 4.83
N GLY A 138 4.85 -3.57 5.89
CA GLY A 138 3.62 -4.30 6.15
C GLY A 138 3.21 -5.14 4.92
N ASP A 139 2.01 -4.90 4.40
CA ASP A 139 1.49 -5.57 3.19
C ASP A 139 1.77 -4.82 1.88
N GLN A 140 2.39 -3.65 1.94
CA GLN A 140 2.63 -2.80 0.77
C GLN A 140 3.97 -3.10 0.11
N LEU A 141 3.96 -3.35 -1.20
CA LEU A 141 5.16 -3.50 -2.03
C LEU A 141 5.70 -2.13 -2.45
N LEU A 142 6.99 -1.88 -2.19
CA LEU A 142 7.69 -0.63 -2.50
C LEU A 142 8.61 -0.76 -3.71
N PHE A 143 9.43 -1.82 -3.74
CA PHE A 143 10.40 -2.05 -4.83
C PHE A 143 10.38 -3.52 -5.27
N ILE A 144 10.68 -3.77 -6.53
CA ILE A 144 10.81 -5.09 -7.17
C ILE A 144 11.91 -5.05 -8.22
N ASN A 145 12.60 -6.17 -8.49
CA ASN A 145 13.48 -6.25 -9.64
C ASN A 145 12.66 -6.43 -10.94
N ASP A 146 12.91 -5.60 -11.95
CA ASP A 146 12.32 -5.66 -13.29
C ASP A 146 13.21 -6.39 -14.30
N THR A 147 14.50 -6.50 -13.99
CA THR A 147 15.48 -7.21 -14.82
C THR A 147 15.71 -8.63 -14.31
N HIS A 148 16.07 -9.51 -15.24
CA HIS A 148 16.38 -10.90 -14.95
C HIS A 148 17.80 -11.00 -14.37
N HIS A 149 17.90 -11.54 -13.14
CA HIS A 149 19.17 -11.79 -12.48
C HIS A 149 19.44 -13.31 -12.45
N PRO A 150 20.11 -13.88 -13.46
CA PRO A 150 20.34 -15.32 -13.52
C PRO A 150 21.25 -15.81 -12.40
N PHE A 151 20.97 -16.99 -11.87
CA PHE A 151 21.82 -17.69 -10.92
C PHE A 151 22.33 -19.00 -11.55
N GLU A 152 23.64 -19.24 -11.42
CA GLU A 152 24.31 -20.45 -11.88
C GLU A 152 25.07 -21.10 -10.71
N SER A 153 24.99 -22.43 -10.63
CA SER A 153 25.69 -23.20 -9.59
C SER A 153 27.20 -23.06 -9.77
N GLY A 154 27.89 -22.52 -8.77
CA GLY A 154 29.33 -22.24 -8.83
C GLY A 154 29.66 -20.76 -9.01
N ASN A 155 28.67 -19.88 -9.18
CA ASN A 155 28.91 -18.44 -9.12
C ASN A 155 29.24 -18.03 -7.68
N SER A 156 30.51 -17.67 -7.44
CA SER A 156 31.03 -17.22 -6.14
C SER A 156 31.12 -15.69 -6.03
N GLY A 157 30.66 -14.96 -7.05
CA GLY A 157 30.65 -13.49 -7.05
C GLY A 157 29.57 -12.91 -6.12
N GLU A 158 29.81 -11.71 -5.61
CA GLU A 158 28.77 -10.93 -4.94
C GLU A 158 27.68 -10.55 -5.94
N MET A 159 26.46 -11.02 -5.70
CA MET A 159 25.35 -10.81 -6.63
C MET A 159 24.62 -9.51 -6.33
N GLU A 160 24.78 -8.51 -7.19
CA GLU A 160 24.00 -7.27 -7.11
C GLU A 160 22.64 -7.45 -7.79
N ILE A 161 21.57 -7.12 -7.06
CA ILE A 161 20.20 -7.08 -7.56
C ILE A 161 19.74 -5.63 -7.55
N GLN A 162 19.50 -5.07 -8.73
CA GLN A 162 18.92 -3.73 -8.81
C GLN A 162 17.40 -3.85 -8.71
N VAL A 163 16.81 -3.16 -7.73
CA VAL A 163 15.35 -3.06 -7.61
C VAL A 163 14.89 -1.67 -8.04
N VAL A 164 13.75 -1.67 -8.72
CA VAL A 164 13.03 -0.48 -9.14
C VAL A 164 11.74 -0.39 -8.35
N ARG A 165 11.12 0.79 -8.29
CA ARG A 165 9.83 0.95 -7.61
C ARG A 165 8.82 -0.02 -8.20
N ALA A 166 8.11 -0.75 -7.35
CA ALA A 166 7.14 -1.73 -7.80
C ALA A 166 5.92 -0.99 -8.36
N GLY A 167 5.73 -1.11 -9.66
CA GLY A 167 4.93 -0.22 -10.48
C GLY A 167 5.83 0.41 -11.54
N GLY A 168 6.03 -0.25 -12.67
CA GLY A 168 6.65 0.41 -13.82
C GLY A 168 5.86 1.71 -14.06
N SER A 169 6.52 2.87 -13.94
CA SER A 169 5.94 4.22 -13.88
C SER A 169 5.21 4.64 -12.59
N ASP A 170 5.66 4.21 -11.42
CA ASP A 170 5.08 4.64 -10.12
C ASP A 170 5.58 5.99 -9.59
N GLY A 171 6.15 6.83 -10.47
CA GLY A 171 6.11 8.28 -10.31
C GLY A 171 4.78 8.87 -10.79
N ALA A 172 4.03 8.18 -11.66
CA ALA A 172 2.77 8.65 -12.22
C ALA A 172 1.56 8.41 -11.28
N ILE A 173 1.63 7.41 -10.38
CA ILE A 173 0.53 7.12 -9.44
C ILE A 173 0.60 7.97 -8.15
N GLN A 174 1.76 8.58 -7.88
CA GLN A 174 1.90 9.64 -6.87
C GLN A 174 2.05 11.04 -7.48
N SER A 175 2.07 11.17 -8.81
CA SER A 175 2.09 12.47 -9.45
C SER A 175 0.67 12.92 -9.74
N PRO A 176 0.34 14.21 -9.49
CA PRO A 176 -0.95 14.77 -9.88
C PRO A 176 -1.03 14.99 -11.41
N THR A 177 -0.01 14.59 -12.17
CA THR A 177 -0.03 14.57 -13.64
C THR A 177 -1.19 13.73 -14.17
N GLY A 178 -1.86 14.23 -15.20
CA GLY A 178 -3.01 13.59 -15.82
C GLY A 178 -4.18 14.55 -15.95
N LYS A 179 -5.32 13.99 -16.34
CA LYS A 179 -6.57 14.72 -16.58
C LYS A 179 -7.60 14.38 -15.52
N TRP A 180 -8.14 15.41 -14.89
CA TRP A 180 -8.94 15.32 -13.68
C TRP A 180 -10.25 16.10 -13.84
N LEU A 181 -11.36 15.48 -13.50
CA LEU A 181 -12.69 16.09 -13.46
C LEU A 181 -12.99 16.52 -12.02
N ALA A 182 -13.36 17.78 -11.82
CA ALA A 182 -13.72 18.27 -10.48
C ALA A 182 -15.05 17.68 -10.02
N GLU A 183 -15.11 17.28 -8.75
CA GLU A 183 -16.32 16.77 -8.09
C GLU A 183 -16.75 17.65 -6.92
N ASP A 184 -15.79 18.35 -6.33
CA ASP A 184 -16.00 19.24 -5.19
C ASP A 184 -15.00 20.40 -5.28
N ILE A 185 -15.52 21.62 -5.17
CA ILE A 185 -14.74 22.85 -5.10
C ILE A 185 -15.13 23.58 -3.82
N GLN A 186 -14.17 23.75 -2.91
CA GLN A 186 -14.31 24.41 -1.61
C GLN A 186 -15.47 23.90 -0.73
N GLY A 187 -15.89 22.64 -0.89
CA GLY A 187 -17.00 22.04 -0.15
C GLY A 187 -18.38 22.35 -0.74
N GLY A 188 -18.45 22.98 -1.91
CA GLY A 188 -19.69 23.39 -2.57
C GLY A 188 -20.21 22.42 -3.64
N GLY A 189 -19.48 21.35 -3.96
CA GLY A 189 -19.78 20.49 -5.11
C GLY A 189 -19.48 21.16 -6.45
N VAL A 190 -20.00 20.58 -7.54
CA VAL A 190 -19.94 21.12 -8.90
C VAL A 190 -21.33 21.11 -9.54
N ILE A 191 -21.60 22.08 -10.43
CA ILE A 191 -22.85 22.18 -11.18
C ILE A 191 -22.94 21.04 -12.21
N ASP A 192 -24.04 20.29 -12.17
CA ASP A 192 -24.31 19.21 -13.11
C ASP A 192 -24.20 19.67 -14.58
N ARG A 193 -23.57 18.83 -15.42
CA ARG A 193 -23.32 19.05 -16.86
C ARG A 193 -22.35 20.19 -17.20
N ILE A 194 -21.83 20.94 -16.23
CA ILE A 194 -20.76 21.91 -16.44
C ILE A 194 -19.44 21.30 -15.98
N GLN A 195 -18.67 20.78 -16.94
CA GLN A 195 -17.42 20.10 -16.63
C GLN A 195 -16.33 21.12 -16.31
N THR A 196 -15.84 21.07 -15.06
CA THR A 196 -14.60 21.72 -14.65
C THR A 196 -13.48 20.69 -14.69
N VAL A 197 -12.49 20.92 -15.54
CA VAL A 197 -11.42 19.95 -15.84
C VAL A 197 -10.06 20.59 -15.57
N LEU A 198 -9.19 19.83 -14.92
CA LEU A 198 -7.79 20.16 -14.67
C LEU A 198 -6.91 19.14 -15.38
N GLU A 199 -6.00 19.61 -16.22
CA GLU A 199 -4.97 18.80 -16.86
C GLU A 199 -3.60 19.30 -16.43
N ILE A 200 -2.78 18.38 -15.93
CA ILE A 200 -1.41 18.63 -15.51
C ILE A 200 -0.51 17.74 -16.36
N SER A 201 0.36 18.35 -17.15
CA SER A 201 1.32 17.66 -18.00
C SER A 201 2.59 17.27 -17.23
N GLU A 202 3.38 16.34 -17.76
CA GLU A 202 4.63 15.87 -17.13
C GLU A 202 5.69 16.97 -17.00
N ASP A 203 5.67 17.96 -17.89
CA ASP A 203 6.55 19.13 -17.87
C ASP A 203 6.08 20.24 -16.91
N GLY A 204 4.99 20.00 -16.17
CA GLY A 204 4.37 20.96 -15.26
C GLY A 204 3.48 21.99 -15.94
N ALA A 205 3.21 21.88 -17.24
CA ALA A 205 2.17 22.69 -17.87
C ALA A 205 0.80 22.35 -17.30
N VAL A 206 -0.02 23.38 -17.07
CA VAL A 206 -1.37 23.22 -16.53
C VAL A 206 -2.34 23.83 -17.53
N SER A 207 -3.41 23.11 -17.84
CA SER A 207 -4.48 23.61 -18.71
C SER A 207 -5.83 23.03 -18.29
N GLY A 208 -6.91 23.62 -18.77
CA GLY A 208 -8.24 23.09 -18.49
C GLY A 208 -9.38 24.06 -18.75
N SER A 209 -10.52 23.72 -18.15
CA SER A 209 -11.75 24.52 -18.18
C SER A 209 -12.26 24.75 -16.76
N GLY A 210 -12.51 26.00 -16.39
CA GLY A 210 -13.18 26.39 -15.15
C GLY A 210 -14.70 26.12 -15.18
N GLY A 211 -15.23 25.74 -16.35
CA GLY A 211 -16.65 25.54 -16.62
C GLY A 211 -17.18 26.54 -17.64
N CYS A 212 -16.83 27.83 -17.49
CA CYS A 212 -17.10 28.86 -18.51
C CYS A 212 -15.88 29.08 -19.40
N ASN A 213 -14.76 29.43 -18.78
CA ASN A 213 -13.54 29.84 -19.44
C ASN A 213 -12.50 28.73 -19.43
N ARG A 214 -11.63 28.79 -20.43
CA ARG A 214 -10.42 27.98 -20.46
C ARG A 214 -9.35 28.69 -19.65
N PHE A 215 -8.47 27.92 -19.04
CA PHE A 215 -7.32 28.45 -18.33
C PHE A 215 -6.05 27.70 -18.71
N ALA A 216 -4.92 28.36 -18.51
CA ALA A 216 -3.60 27.79 -18.66
C ALA A 216 -2.64 28.36 -17.61
N GLY A 217 -1.59 27.63 -17.30
CA GLY A 217 -0.57 28.04 -16.35
C GLY A 217 0.52 27.00 -16.20
N LYS A 218 1.21 27.05 -15.05
CA LYS A 218 2.24 26.08 -14.70
C LYS A 218 2.08 25.64 -13.25
N ALA A 219 2.42 24.38 -12.99
CA ALA A 219 2.55 23.81 -11.66
C ALA A 219 4.02 23.47 -11.40
N THR A 220 4.43 23.64 -10.15
CA THR A 220 5.67 23.10 -9.63
C THR A 220 5.32 22.00 -8.64
N ILE A 221 5.81 20.80 -8.88
CA ILE A 221 5.52 19.60 -8.09
C ILE A 221 6.83 19.15 -7.44
N SER A 222 6.81 18.93 -6.13
CA SER A 222 7.95 18.41 -5.39
C SER A 222 7.47 17.53 -4.24
N GLY A 223 7.69 16.22 -4.35
CA GLY A 223 7.15 15.26 -3.38
C GLY A 223 5.62 15.31 -3.36
N ASP A 224 5.04 15.61 -2.19
CA ASP A 224 3.60 15.77 -1.95
C ASP A 224 3.13 17.24 -2.06
N THR A 225 4.03 18.16 -2.39
CA THR A 225 3.72 19.57 -2.57
C THR A 225 3.42 19.89 -4.02
N ILE A 226 2.44 20.78 -4.22
CA ILE A 226 2.13 21.36 -5.52
C ILE A 226 1.78 22.84 -5.34
N SER A 227 2.35 23.67 -6.20
CA SER A 227 2.01 25.09 -6.28
C SER A 227 1.73 25.49 -7.72
N PHE A 228 0.63 26.21 -7.93
CA PHE A 228 0.28 26.77 -9.22
C PHE A 228 0.83 28.19 -9.34
N SER A 229 1.49 28.45 -10.46
CA SER A 229 1.85 29.82 -10.88
C SER A 229 0.58 30.60 -11.27
N PRO A 230 0.67 31.93 -11.43
CA PRO A 230 -0.46 32.72 -11.90
C PRO A 230 -1.10 32.11 -13.15
N LEU A 231 -2.41 31.84 -13.07
CA LEU A 231 -3.17 31.27 -14.16
C LEU A 231 -3.64 32.38 -15.10
N VAL A 232 -3.57 32.12 -16.39
CA VAL A 232 -4.22 32.95 -17.42
C VAL A 232 -5.54 32.31 -17.80
N SER A 233 -6.59 33.11 -17.97
CA SER A 233 -7.92 32.62 -18.34
C SER A 233 -8.56 33.54 -19.38
N THR A 234 -9.47 33.00 -20.17
CA THR A 234 -10.30 33.79 -21.08
C THR A 234 -11.42 34.51 -20.31
N GLU A 235 -12.04 35.53 -20.92
CA GLU A 235 -13.14 36.31 -20.30
C GLU A 235 -14.44 36.21 -21.12
N MET A 236 -15.02 35.01 -21.18
CA MET A 236 -16.38 34.80 -21.69
C MET A 236 -17.41 35.02 -20.58
N ALA A 237 -18.56 35.55 -20.94
CA ALA A 237 -19.67 35.74 -20.03
C ALA A 237 -20.59 34.50 -20.04
N CYS A 238 -20.69 33.83 -18.90
CA CYS A 238 -21.66 32.76 -18.64
C CYS A 238 -22.70 33.18 -17.59
N SER A 239 -23.59 32.27 -17.21
CA SER A 239 -24.54 32.55 -16.12
C SER A 239 -23.79 32.81 -14.79
N PRO A 240 -24.37 33.60 -13.86
CA PRO A 240 -23.71 33.95 -12.60
C PRO A 240 -23.25 32.74 -11.78
N ALA A 241 -24.02 31.65 -11.79
CA ALA A 241 -23.65 30.43 -11.06
C ALA A 241 -22.40 29.75 -11.63
N VAL A 242 -22.25 29.73 -12.96
CA VAL A 242 -21.06 29.13 -13.60
C VAL A 242 -19.83 30.01 -13.37
N MET A 243 -19.99 31.33 -13.44
CA MET A 243 -18.91 32.28 -13.15
C MET A 243 -18.43 32.17 -11.69
N ASP A 244 -19.34 31.99 -10.73
CA ASP A 244 -19.01 31.78 -9.32
C ASP A 244 -18.23 30.47 -9.11
N GLN A 245 -18.66 29.36 -9.74
CA GLN A 245 -17.91 28.10 -9.68
C GLN A 245 -16.49 28.25 -10.24
N GLU A 246 -16.33 28.90 -11.39
CA GLU A 246 -15.03 29.15 -12.00
C GLU A 246 -14.12 29.98 -11.08
N GLN A 247 -14.66 31.03 -10.47
CA GLN A 247 -13.87 31.87 -9.56
C GLN A 247 -13.43 31.10 -8.31
N LYS A 248 -14.31 30.28 -7.73
CA LYS A 248 -13.96 29.38 -6.61
C LYS A 248 -12.92 28.35 -7.01
N PHE A 249 -13.01 27.83 -8.22
CA PHE A 249 -12.05 26.88 -8.76
C PHE A 249 -10.65 27.49 -8.87
N HIS A 250 -10.53 28.64 -9.53
CA HIS A 250 -9.25 29.35 -9.63
C HIS A 250 -8.69 29.74 -8.27
N ALA A 251 -9.54 30.20 -7.33
CA ALA A 251 -9.13 30.49 -5.97
C ALA A 251 -8.59 29.24 -5.24
N ALA A 252 -9.20 28.07 -5.44
CA ALA A 252 -8.72 26.82 -4.87
C ALA A 252 -7.35 26.43 -5.44
N LEU A 253 -7.13 26.56 -6.76
CA LEU A 253 -5.83 26.30 -7.36
C LEU A 253 -4.74 27.22 -6.78
N VAL A 254 -5.03 28.52 -6.63
CA VAL A 254 -4.08 29.49 -6.04
C VAL A 254 -3.78 29.18 -4.56
N ALA A 255 -4.78 28.72 -3.81
CA ALA A 255 -4.61 28.38 -2.39
C ALA A 255 -3.91 27.04 -2.15
N THR A 256 -3.77 26.20 -3.17
CA THR A 256 -3.19 24.86 -3.05
C THR A 256 -1.71 24.94 -2.65
N LYS A 257 -1.32 24.08 -1.71
CA LYS A 257 0.07 23.88 -1.25
C LYS A 257 0.53 22.43 -1.30
N ALA A 258 -0.41 21.50 -1.17
CA ALA A 258 -0.13 20.07 -1.19
C ALA A 258 -1.23 19.31 -1.92
N PHE A 259 -0.95 18.05 -2.25
CA PHE A 259 -1.93 17.17 -2.86
C PHE A 259 -1.89 15.77 -2.24
N ARG A 260 -2.97 15.02 -2.41
CA ARG A 260 -3.06 13.60 -2.09
C ARG A 260 -3.72 12.86 -3.22
N ILE A 261 -3.20 11.68 -3.54
CA ILE A 261 -3.77 10.79 -4.55
C ILE A 261 -4.25 9.52 -3.86
N HIS A 262 -5.48 9.13 -4.18
CA HIS A 262 -6.07 7.85 -3.77
C HIS A 262 -6.13 6.95 -5.01
N PRO A 263 -5.10 6.11 -5.25
CA PRO A 263 -4.96 5.40 -6.51
C PRO A 263 -6.05 4.35 -6.74
N LEU A 264 -6.52 3.71 -5.66
CA LEU A 264 -7.62 2.74 -5.72
C LEU A 264 -8.96 3.40 -6.12
N GLU A 265 -9.17 4.63 -5.67
CA GLU A 265 -10.41 5.38 -5.92
C GLU A 265 -10.29 6.29 -7.16
N ARG A 266 -9.10 6.35 -7.78
CA ARG A 266 -8.75 7.28 -8.87
C ARG A 266 -9.10 8.73 -8.52
N LYS A 267 -8.82 9.15 -7.28
CA LYS A 267 -9.08 10.51 -6.79
C LYS A 267 -7.81 11.32 -6.61
N LEU A 268 -7.91 12.60 -6.94
CA LEU A 268 -6.95 13.63 -6.58
C LEU A 268 -7.62 14.60 -5.59
N VAL A 269 -6.92 14.94 -4.51
CA VAL A 269 -7.36 15.91 -3.52
C VAL A 269 -6.31 17.00 -3.39
N LEU A 270 -6.70 18.25 -3.59
CA LEU A 270 -5.84 19.40 -3.36
C LEU A 270 -6.07 19.96 -1.96
N LEU A 271 -4.96 20.31 -1.30
CA LEU A 271 -4.92 20.76 0.09
C LEU A 271 -4.37 22.18 0.19
N ASP A 272 -4.94 22.96 1.10
CA ASP A 272 -4.37 24.26 1.49
C ASP A 272 -3.15 24.12 2.42
N GLY A 273 -2.58 25.26 2.83
CA GLY A 273 -1.45 25.29 3.76
C GLY A 273 -1.75 24.77 5.18
N ALA A 274 -3.02 24.59 5.54
CA ALA A 274 -3.44 23.98 6.80
C ALA A 274 -3.75 22.47 6.66
N GLY A 275 -3.60 21.91 5.46
CA GLY A 275 -3.92 20.51 5.16
C GLY A 275 -5.42 20.23 4.98
N LYS A 276 -6.25 21.27 4.83
CA LYS A 276 -7.68 21.13 4.54
C LYS A 276 -7.89 20.86 3.05
N ALA A 277 -8.78 19.92 2.73
CA ALA A 277 -9.20 19.67 1.36
C ALA A 277 -9.99 20.87 0.80
N ILE A 278 -9.53 21.41 -0.32
CA ILE A 278 -10.11 22.58 -1.01
C ILE A 278 -10.63 22.27 -2.40
N ALA A 279 -10.19 21.16 -3.00
CA ALA A 279 -10.79 20.62 -4.23
C ALA A 279 -10.61 19.10 -4.30
N ARG A 280 -11.60 18.40 -4.86
CA ARG A 280 -11.56 16.95 -5.11
C ARG A 280 -11.89 16.66 -6.56
N PHE A 281 -11.20 15.67 -7.10
CA PHE A 281 -11.31 15.29 -8.50
C PHE A 281 -11.35 13.78 -8.67
N SER A 282 -11.92 13.31 -9.78
CA SER A 282 -11.74 11.97 -10.31
C SER A 282 -10.91 11.98 -11.60
N ALA A 283 -10.16 10.90 -11.82
CA ALA A 283 -9.43 10.73 -13.08
C ALA A 283 -10.42 10.54 -14.24
N MET A 284 -10.15 11.21 -15.37
CA MET A 284 -10.90 11.03 -16.62
C MET A 284 -10.43 9.82 -17.42
#